data_AF-A0AAE8ZYQ2-F1
#
_entry.id   AF-A0AAE8ZYQ2-F1
#
_cell.length_a   1.000
_cell.length_b   1.000
_cell.length_c   1.000
_cell.angle_alpha   90.00
_cell.angle_beta   90.00
_cell.angle_gamma   90.00
#
_symmetry.space_group_name_H-M   'P 1'
#
loop_
_entity.id
_entity.type
_entity.pdbx_description
1 polymer ?
#
loop_
_entity_poly.entity_id
_entity_poly.type
_entity_poly.pdbx_seq_one_letter_code
_entity_poly.pdbx_strand_id
1 'polypeptide(L)'
;MIFDPQLPKETMSPKELHNQVWDDTIAASAQQFAEGCPDDHAKSIYGENLYWGWDSEDLGNLDKYGVQASKSWEKEFQDYGWQGPTLTQESYDTGIGHATQMAWASSNKIGCGAKNCGVDPKNGMNKVTVVCQYQEKGNTIPEKI
;
A
#
# COMPACT_ATOMS: atom_id res chain seq x y z
N MET A 1 10.80 15.57 -0.94
CA MET A 1 9.73 15.18 -0.01
C MET A 1 9.42 16.40 0.83
N ILE A 2 8.20 16.93 0.72
CA ILE A 2 7.76 18.11 1.50
C ILE A 2 7.19 17.54 2.79
N PHE A 3 7.82 17.84 3.93
CA PHE A 3 7.35 17.43 5.25
C PHE A 3 6.17 18.33 5.67
N ASP A 4 5.02 17.73 5.93
CA ASP A 4 3.82 18.38 6.48
C ASP A 4 4.04 18.72 7.97
N PRO A 5 3.82 19.97 8.40
CA PRO A 5 4.04 20.42 9.78
C PRO A 5 3.05 19.90 10.83
N GLN A 6 2.07 19.05 10.48
CA GLN A 6 1.06 18.55 11.43
C GLN A 6 1.35 17.16 12.03
N LEU A 7 2.49 16.53 11.72
CA LEU A 7 2.85 15.23 12.31
C LEU A 7 3.31 15.39 13.78
N PRO A 8 2.86 14.52 14.71
CA PRO A 8 3.18 14.61 16.14
C PRO A 8 4.69 14.49 16.42
N LYS A 9 5.10 15.06 17.56
CA LYS A 9 6.50 15.40 17.95
C LYS A 9 7.46 14.20 18.17
N GLU A 10 7.02 12.97 17.99
CA GLU A 10 7.88 11.79 17.91
C GLU A 10 7.85 11.23 16.48
N THR A 11 8.32 12.04 15.54
CA THR A 11 8.61 11.56 14.18
C THR A 11 9.80 10.61 14.27
N MET A 12 9.74 9.47 13.58
CA MET A 12 10.89 8.60 13.38
C MET A 12 12.09 9.44 12.97
N SER A 13 13.25 9.20 13.59
CA SER A 13 14.43 9.96 13.19
C SER A 13 14.75 9.60 11.72
N PRO A 14 15.19 10.56 10.88
CA PRO A 14 15.56 10.26 9.49
C PRO A 14 16.67 9.20 9.33
N LYS A 15 17.29 8.75 10.43
CA LYS A 15 18.28 7.67 10.45
C LYS A 15 17.65 6.27 10.47
N GLU A 16 16.36 6.15 10.80
CA GLU A 16 15.65 4.86 10.93
C GLU A 16 14.78 4.56 9.71
N LEU A 17 14.36 5.58 8.95
CA LEU A 17 13.60 5.41 7.71
C LEU A 17 14.56 5.12 6.54
N HIS A 18 14.59 3.86 6.11
CA HIS A 18 15.31 3.47 4.90
C HIS A 18 14.51 3.91 3.66
N ASN A 19 15.22 4.38 2.62
CA ASN A 19 14.59 4.56 1.31
C ASN A 19 14.11 3.19 0.81
N GLN A 20 12.85 3.14 0.36
CA GLN A 20 12.31 1.98 -0.34
C GLN A 20 13.11 1.73 -1.62
N VAL A 21 13.56 0.50 -1.82
CA VAL A 21 14.29 0.05 -3.00
C VAL A 21 13.37 -0.86 -3.82
N TRP A 22 13.28 -0.59 -5.11
CA TRP A 22 12.54 -1.47 -6.02
C TRP A 22 13.23 -2.83 -6.15
N ASP A 23 12.46 -3.92 -6.05
CA ASP A 23 12.94 -5.29 -6.25
C ASP A 23 12.11 -5.99 -7.34
N ASP A 24 12.76 -6.33 -8.45
CA ASP A 24 12.10 -6.93 -9.61
C ASP A 24 11.50 -8.31 -9.31
N THR A 25 12.04 -9.05 -8.33
CA THR A 25 11.49 -10.35 -7.93
C THR A 25 10.18 -10.18 -7.20
N ILE A 26 10.11 -9.20 -6.29
CA ILE A 26 8.88 -8.83 -5.59
C ILE A 26 7.86 -8.27 -6.57
N ALA A 27 8.29 -7.44 -7.53
CA ALA A 27 7.42 -6.88 -8.54
C ALA A 27 6.83 -7.96 -9.46
N ALA A 28 7.62 -8.94 -9.86
CA ALA A 28 7.12 -10.09 -10.63
C ALA A 28 6.08 -10.90 -9.84
N SER A 29 6.28 -11.10 -8.53
CA SER A 29 5.31 -11.74 -7.64
C SER A 29 4.01 -10.94 -7.53
N ALA A 30 4.11 -9.63 -7.28
CA ALA A 30 2.96 -8.73 -7.21
C ALA A 30 2.18 -8.68 -8.52
N GLN A 31 2.88 -8.59 -9.66
CA GLN A 31 2.26 -8.62 -10.99
C GLN A 31 1.58 -9.96 -11.25
N GLN A 32 2.23 -11.08 -10.94
CA GLN A 32 1.62 -12.41 -11.10
C GLN A 32 0.32 -12.53 -10.28
N PHE A 33 0.29 -11.96 -9.07
CA PHE A 33 -0.93 -11.92 -8.27
C PHE A 33 -1.99 -11.00 -8.87
N ALA A 34 -1.61 -9.82 -9.35
CA ALA A 34 -2.49 -8.86 -10.01
C ALA A 34 -3.16 -9.44 -11.27
N GLU A 35 -2.49 -10.33 -12.02
CA GLU A 35 -3.08 -11.03 -13.17
C GLU A 35 -4.35 -11.81 -12.82
N GLY A 36 -4.48 -12.26 -11.57
CA GLY A 36 -5.65 -12.96 -11.06
C GLY A 36 -6.82 -12.04 -10.71
N CYS A 37 -6.66 -10.71 -10.79
CA CYS A 37 -7.64 -9.73 -10.37
C CYS A 37 -8.23 -10.03 -8.97
N PRO A 38 -7.36 -10.17 -7.95
CA PRO A 38 -7.76 -10.66 -6.65
C PRO A 38 -8.75 -9.71 -5.98
N ASP A 39 -9.62 -10.29 -5.15
CA ASP A 39 -10.53 -9.56 -4.28
C ASP A 39 -10.08 -9.63 -2.80
N ASP A 40 -8.96 -10.29 -2.51
CA ASP A 40 -8.39 -10.48 -1.17
C ASP A 40 -6.87 -10.65 -1.25
N HIS A 41 -6.20 -10.59 -0.11
CA HIS A 41 -4.76 -10.66 0.02
C HIS A 41 -4.14 -11.99 -0.41
N ALA A 42 -2.91 -11.94 -0.91
CA ALA A 42 -2.15 -13.13 -1.24
C ALA A 42 -1.78 -13.92 0.02
N LYS A 43 -1.80 -15.25 -0.08
CA LYS A 43 -1.14 -16.14 0.90
C LYS A 43 0.37 -16.20 0.61
N SER A 44 1.06 -15.08 0.75
CA SER A 44 2.48 -14.94 0.46
C SER A 44 3.31 -14.67 1.72
N ILE A 45 4.64 -14.66 1.58
CA ILE A 45 5.57 -14.26 2.64
C ILE A 45 5.79 -12.74 2.72
N TYR A 46 5.32 -12.00 1.72
CA TYR A 46 5.50 -10.56 1.63
C TYR A 46 4.43 -9.81 2.42
N GLY A 47 4.76 -8.60 2.89
CA GLY A 47 3.73 -7.60 3.21
C GLY A 47 2.99 -7.22 1.93
N GLU A 48 1.77 -6.71 2.03
CA GLU A 48 0.96 -6.42 0.84
C GLU A 48 -0.02 -5.28 1.07
N ASN A 49 -0.06 -4.36 0.10
CA ASN A 49 -1.16 -3.41 -0.05
C ASN A 49 -1.91 -3.72 -1.35
N LEU A 50 -3.25 -3.66 -1.28
CA LEU A 50 -4.13 -3.79 -2.42
C LEU A 50 -4.86 -2.47 -2.68
N TYR A 51 -5.11 -2.21 -3.96
CA TYR A 51 -5.95 -1.11 -4.39
C TYR A 51 -6.83 -1.57 -5.55
N TRP A 52 -8.08 -1.13 -5.52
CA TRP A 52 -9.02 -1.30 -6.62
C TRP A 52 -9.55 0.07 -7.03
N GLY A 53 -9.54 0.33 -8.34
CA GLY A 53 -10.09 1.53 -8.94
C GLY A 53 -11.11 1.16 -10.00
N TRP A 54 -12.07 2.06 -10.24
CA TRP A 54 -13.07 1.93 -11.28
C TRP A 54 -13.12 3.21 -12.12
N ASP A 55 -13.21 3.05 -13.43
CA ASP A 55 -13.38 4.15 -14.39
C ASP A 55 -14.47 3.79 -15.41
N SER A 56 -15.28 4.77 -15.81
CA SER A 56 -16.28 4.59 -16.87
C SER A 56 -15.67 4.59 -18.27
N GLU A 57 -14.46 5.14 -18.42
CA GLU A 57 -13.71 5.20 -19.67
C GLU A 57 -12.62 4.12 -19.73
N ASP A 58 -11.91 4.07 -20.86
CA ASP A 58 -10.74 3.21 -21.01
C ASP A 58 -9.66 3.59 -19.99
N LEU A 59 -9.07 2.57 -19.35
CA LEU A 59 -8.10 2.79 -18.28
C LEU A 59 -6.75 3.33 -18.80
N GLY A 60 -6.44 3.10 -20.08
CA GLY A 60 -5.20 3.55 -20.72
C GLY A 60 -3.94 3.00 -20.05
N ASN A 61 -2.91 3.84 -19.93
CA ASN A 61 -1.70 3.48 -19.20
C ASN A 61 -2.02 3.32 -17.69
N LEU A 62 -1.70 2.16 -17.13
CA LEU A 62 -1.97 1.81 -15.75
C LEU A 62 -1.01 2.46 -14.74
N ASP A 63 0.12 3.03 -15.16
CA ASP A 63 1.11 3.68 -14.28
C ASP A 63 0.47 4.74 -13.35
N LYS A 64 -0.56 5.44 -13.85
CA LYS A 64 -1.31 6.43 -13.07
C LYS A 64 -1.96 5.83 -11.81
N TYR A 65 -2.35 4.57 -11.85
CA TYR A 65 -2.99 3.89 -10.71
C TYR A 65 -1.99 3.51 -9.63
N GLY A 66 -0.71 3.33 -9.94
CA GLY A 66 0.33 3.19 -8.91
C GLY A 66 0.37 4.44 -8.01
N VAL A 67 0.37 5.63 -8.62
CA VAL A 67 0.34 6.91 -7.89
C VAL A 67 -0.98 7.08 -7.12
N GLN A 68 -2.11 6.71 -7.71
CA GLN A 68 -3.41 6.80 -7.03
C GLN A 68 -3.50 5.86 -5.83
N ALA A 69 -3.02 4.62 -5.99
CA ALA A 69 -2.94 3.63 -4.92
C ALA A 69 -2.07 4.15 -3.77
N SER A 70 -0.85 4.63 -4.06
CA SER A 70 0.05 5.19 -3.03
C SER A 70 -0.58 6.37 -2.28
N LYS A 71 -1.28 7.27 -2.97
CA LYS A 71 -1.99 8.39 -2.33
C LYS A 71 -3.17 7.91 -1.49
N SER A 72 -3.92 6.93 -1.97
CA SER A 72 -5.06 6.37 -1.23
C SER A 72 -4.62 5.72 0.08
N TRP A 73 -3.52 4.96 0.03
CA TRP A 73 -2.95 4.33 1.21
C TRP A 73 -2.39 5.38 2.17
N GLU A 74 -1.56 6.32 1.70
CA GLU A 74 -1.01 7.38 2.55
C GLU A 74 -2.09 8.22 3.24
N LYS A 75 -3.23 8.46 2.56
CA LYS A 75 -4.37 9.23 3.08
C LYS A 75 -4.94 8.66 4.39
N GLU A 76 -4.73 7.39 4.69
CA GLU A 76 -5.19 6.78 5.94
C GLU A 76 -4.57 7.44 7.17
N PHE A 77 -3.37 8.02 7.07
CA PHE A 77 -2.78 8.81 8.17
C PHE A 77 -3.60 10.06 8.49
N GLN A 78 -4.18 10.69 7.48
CA GLN A 78 -5.04 11.86 7.66
C GLN A 78 -6.46 11.45 8.06
N ASP A 79 -6.97 10.33 7.56
CA ASP A 79 -8.35 9.89 7.81
C ASP A 79 -8.53 9.26 9.19
N TYR A 80 -7.55 8.49 9.67
CA TYR A 80 -7.63 7.74 10.93
C TYR A 80 -6.71 8.28 12.02
N GLY A 81 -5.70 9.07 11.64
CA GLY A 81 -4.76 9.69 12.55
C GLY A 81 -3.56 8.79 12.89
N TRP A 82 -2.41 9.43 13.08
CA TRP A 82 -1.18 8.77 13.54
C TRP A 82 -0.95 9.07 15.02
N GLN A 83 -1.21 8.09 15.89
CA GLN A 83 -1.13 8.29 17.34
C GLN A 83 0.31 8.21 17.89
N GLY A 84 1.26 7.69 17.12
CA GLY A 84 2.64 7.53 17.53
C GLY A 84 3.37 6.48 16.69
N PRO A 85 4.67 6.24 16.96
CA PRO A 85 5.50 5.34 16.16
C PRO A 85 5.23 3.85 16.42
N THR A 86 4.32 3.49 17.31
CA THR A 86 3.97 2.09 17.61
C THR A 86 2.57 1.79 17.09
N LEU A 87 2.44 0.76 16.27
CA LEU A 87 1.13 0.25 15.86
C LEU A 87 0.46 -0.45 17.04
N THR A 88 -0.69 0.06 17.45
CA THR A 88 -1.55 -0.54 18.48
C THR A 88 -2.71 -1.28 17.84
N GLN A 89 -3.37 -2.17 18.59
CA GLN A 89 -4.61 -2.80 18.14
C GLN A 89 -5.69 -1.75 17.82
N GLU A 90 -5.83 -0.72 18.66
CA GLU A 90 -6.78 0.37 18.45
C GLU A 90 -6.53 1.08 17.12
N SER A 91 -5.28 1.43 16.82
CA SER A 91 -4.94 2.05 15.54
C SER A 91 -5.13 1.10 14.37
N TYR A 92 -4.72 -0.18 14.50
CA TYR A 92 -4.91 -1.17 13.44
C TYR A 92 -6.37 -1.39 13.07
N ASP A 93 -7.26 -1.43 14.06
CA ASP A 93 -8.70 -1.62 13.87
C ASP A 93 -9.39 -0.46 13.12
N THR A 94 -8.72 0.69 12.98
CA THR A 94 -9.22 1.81 12.15
C THR A 94 -9.11 1.54 10.65
N GLY A 95 -8.27 0.60 10.24
CA GLY A 95 -7.95 0.34 8.83
C GLY A 95 -6.73 1.09 8.30
N ILE A 96 -5.89 1.69 9.16
CA ILE A 96 -4.64 2.41 8.82
C ILE A 96 -3.51 1.54 8.21
N GLY A 97 -3.80 0.26 7.99
CA GLY A 97 -2.80 -0.77 7.70
C GLY A 97 -2.00 -0.53 6.42
N HIS A 98 -2.58 0.11 5.41
CA HIS A 98 -1.84 0.36 4.17
C HIS A 98 -0.80 1.45 4.39
N ALA A 99 -1.17 2.54 5.07
CA ALA A 99 -0.24 3.61 5.40
C ALA A 99 0.89 3.13 6.32
N THR A 100 0.57 2.35 7.36
CA THR A 100 1.59 1.83 8.26
C THR A 100 2.54 0.86 7.57
N GLN A 101 2.05 0.03 6.64
CA GLN A 101 2.94 -0.83 5.85
C GLN A 101 3.87 0.00 4.95
N MET A 102 3.41 1.11 4.36
CA MET A 102 4.26 2.00 3.56
C MET A 102 5.38 2.63 4.39
N ALA A 103 5.09 2.97 5.64
CA ALA A 103 6.03 3.60 6.56
C ALA A 103 6.91 2.61 7.34
N TRP A 104 6.70 1.29 7.17
CA TRP A 104 7.33 0.26 8.01
C TRP A 104 8.85 0.18 7.82
N ALA A 105 9.61 0.56 8.84
CA ALA A 105 11.05 0.83 8.74
C ALA A 105 11.90 -0.39 8.36
N SER A 106 11.50 -1.60 8.77
CA SER A 106 12.21 -2.85 8.45
C SER A 106 11.94 -3.34 7.03
N SER A 107 10.88 -2.84 6.39
CA SER A 107 10.54 -3.19 5.03
C SER A 107 11.12 -2.17 4.06
N ASN A 108 12.34 -2.42 3.56
CA ASN A 108 13.05 -1.49 2.68
C ASN A 108 13.01 -1.87 1.20
N LYS A 109 12.28 -2.92 0.84
CA LYS A 109 12.13 -3.39 -0.52
C LYS A 109 10.66 -3.54 -0.89
N ILE A 110 10.33 -3.05 -2.07
CA ILE A 110 8.98 -3.05 -2.62
C ILE A 110 8.99 -3.49 -4.09
N GLY A 111 7.94 -4.16 -4.51
CA GLY A 111 7.64 -4.38 -5.91
C GLY A 111 6.14 -4.40 -6.13
N CYS A 112 5.68 -3.80 -7.23
CA CYS A 112 4.27 -3.65 -7.52
C CYS A 112 3.90 -4.18 -8.90
N GLY A 113 2.64 -4.56 -9.05
CA GLY A 113 2.03 -4.90 -10.32
C GLY A 113 0.61 -4.34 -10.44
N ALA A 114 0.17 -4.13 -11.67
CA ALA A 114 -1.16 -3.60 -11.97
C ALA A 114 -1.82 -4.37 -13.10
N LYS A 115 -3.14 -4.52 -13.02
CA LYS A 115 -3.92 -5.22 -14.04
C LYS A 115 -5.24 -4.52 -14.31
N ASN A 116 -5.52 -4.30 -15.60
CA ASN A 116 -6.88 -4.04 -16.07
C ASN A 116 -7.68 -5.36 -16.00
N CYS A 117 -8.67 -5.38 -15.12
CA CYS A 117 -9.53 -6.54 -14.83
C CYS A 117 -10.78 -6.60 -15.70
N GLY A 118 -10.91 -5.70 -16.68
CA GLY A 118 -12.09 -5.56 -17.52
C GLY A 118 -13.26 -4.93 -16.78
N VAL A 119 -14.44 -5.04 -17.39
CA VAL A 119 -15.68 -4.48 -16.84
C VAL A 119 -16.14 -5.29 -15.63
N ASP A 120 -16.29 -4.63 -14.49
CA ASP A 120 -16.84 -5.22 -13.28
C ASP A 120 -18.37 -5.39 -13.44
N PRO A 121 -18.89 -6.64 -13.35
CA PRO A 121 -20.32 -6.89 -13.55
C PRO A 121 -21.22 -6.24 -12.48
N LYS A 122 -20.66 -5.80 -11.34
CA LYS A 122 -21.43 -5.18 -10.25
C LYS A 122 -21.84 -3.74 -10.55
N ASN A 123 -21.03 -3.01 -11.31
CA ASN A 123 -21.24 -1.58 -11.58
C ASN A 123 -21.07 -1.17 -13.05
N GLY A 124 -20.64 -2.09 -13.93
CA GLY A 124 -20.46 -1.84 -15.35
C GLY A 124 -19.26 -0.96 -15.70
N MET A 125 -18.35 -0.70 -14.76
CA MET A 125 -17.16 0.13 -14.95
C MET A 125 -15.91 -0.73 -15.15
N ASN A 126 -14.90 -0.18 -15.84
CA ASN A 126 -13.61 -0.85 -15.98
C ASN A 126 -12.88 -0.87 -14.64
N LYS A 127 -12.54 -2.06 -14.14
CA LYS A 127 -11.82 -2.28 -12.89
C LYS A 127 -10.32 -2.37 -13.15
N VAL A 128 -9.54 -1.70 -12.34
CA VAL A 128 -8.10 -1.91 -12.22
C VAL A 128 -7.79 -2.44 -10.83
N THR A 129 -6.81 -3.33 -10.73
CA THR A 129 -6.20 -3.67 -9.45
C THR A 129 -4.73 -3.26 -9.46
N VAL A 130 -4.25 -2.79 -8.32
CA VAL A 130 -2.83 -2.57 -8.05
C VAL A 130 -2.48 -3.39 -6.81
N VAL A 131 -1.42 -4.16 -6.93
CA VAL A 131 -0.84 -4.97 -5.86
C VAL A 131 0.56 -4.43 -5.61
N CYS A 132 0.88 -4.03 -4.39
CA CYS A 132 2.26 -3.76 -3.98
C CYS A 132 2.65 -4.71 -2.88
N GLN A 133 3.74 -5.45 -3.08
CA GLN A 133 4.30 -6.37 -2.10
C GLN A 133 5.59 -5.80 -1.52
N TYR A 134 5.83 -6.13 -0.27
CA TYR A 134 6.89 -5.61 0.58
C TYR A 134 7.72 -6.77 1.12
N GLN A 135 9.06 -6.66 1.10
CA GLN A 135 9.92 -7.78 1.49
C GLN A 135 9.59 -8.34 2.87
N GLU A 136 9.38 -7.45 3.84
CA GLU A 136 8.95 -7.82 5.18
C GLU A 136 7.48 -7.49 5.38
N LYS A 137 6.77 -8.39 6.08
CA LYS A 137 5.43 -8.14 6.59
C LYS A 137 5.54 -7.15 7.75
N GLY A 138 5.10 -5.93 7.50
CA GLY A 138 4.86 -4.98 8.58
C GLY A 138 3.56 -5.27 9.30
N ASN A 139 3.02 -4.26 9.96
CA ASN A 139 1.74 -4.30 10.65
C ASN A 139 1.63 -5.36 11.74
N THR A 140 2.76 -5.72 12.36
CA THR A 140 2.77 -6.59 13.53
C THR A 140 2.40 -5.77 14.77
N ILE A 141 1.54 -6.33 15.62
CA ILE A 141 1.05 -5.64 16.82
C ILE A 141 1.59 -6.36 18.06
N PRO A 142 2.16 -5.66 19.06
CA PRO A 142 2.56 -4.25 19.04
C PRO A 142 4.02 -4.10 18.59
N GLU A 143 4.26 -3.46 17.44
CA GLU A 143 5.61 -3.14 16.96
C GLU A 143 5.70 -1.68 16.49
N LYS A 144 6.93 -1.19 16.41
CA LYS A 144 7.18 0.13 15.83
C LYS A 144 7.01 0.07 14.32
N ILE A 145 6.27 1.06 13.80
CA ILE A 145 6.18 1.35 12.38
C ILE A 145 7.52 1.91 11.93
#